data_AF-A0A7S1M4B2-F1
#
_entry.id   AF-A0A7S1M4B2-F1
#
_cell.length_a   1.000
_cell.length_b   1.000
_cell.length_c   1.000
_cell.angle_alpha   90.00
_cell.angle_beta   90.00
_cell.angle_gamma   90.00
#
_symmetry.space_group_name_H-M   'P 1'
#
loop_
_entity.id
_entity.type
_entity.pdbx_description
1 polymer ?
#
loop_
_entity_poly.entity_id
_entity_poly.type
_entity_poly.pdbx_seq_one_letter_code
_entity_poly.pdbx_strand_id
1 'polypeptide(L)'
;VTVSVLYWVAAQSMPRGGDVLPEMPAAGKAGVTAANSSSLAETMTGYKAPPTPDRLRPFRQSGRGPVGAGSSHYAKGDAFHVPDSRFGRKNRYDESTATRFQEMKEPVFQPKTREYASEVKEPLGKSMTYGFKIPEHMQGAEFKYGKPTNTSEPVKTVMYPPEGPGAVAPKNEPMAQTQRGYDWAKVQIDPTEFRFGAVAKRGKEEPFNPTQLVPLATTQQRYQNGGEVGRPRKAGYAPPTDPNHTFGMTTGKGESMAQALMQTGETPADLGKSTIKSATLRKLRDADRASKPGDDSRCFGMPSVRSDKPPPAAPKITGNTNFGDEPSANQLLFPTPDTTAGASKALACVDDAEVLANRCKFGLTRSEVERAYGHAARQAVPVTVASFKRAVDDLDL
;
A
#
# COMPACT_ATOMS: atom_id res chain seq x y z
N VAL A 1 -42.95 9.52 -66.74
CA VAL A 1 -44.20 9.81 -65.99
C VAL A 1 -43.77 10.39 -64.65
N THR A 2 -44.16 11.59 -64.23
CA THR A 2 -45.14 12.55 -64.79
C THR A 2 -44.47 13.93 -65.02
N VAL A 3 -45.14 14.86 -65.72
CA VAL A 3 -44.55 16.14 -66.17
C VAL A 3 -45.14 17.33 -65.41
N SER A 4 -44.31 18.34 -65.13
CA SER A 4 -44.70 19.61 -64.50
C SER A 4 -45.62 20.45 -65.38
N VAL A 5 -46.70 20.98 -64.80
CA VAL A 5 -47.52 22.03 -65.42
C VAL A 5 -47.89 23.07 -64.36
N LEU A 6 -47.40 24.30 -64.52
CA LEU A 6 -48.07 25.48 -63.94
C LEU A 6 -49.28 25.79 -64.82
N TYR A 7 -50.42 26.17 -64.21
CA TYR A 7 -51.37 27.02 -64.92
C TYR A 7 -51.92 28.12 -64.00
N TRP A 8 -51.79 29.35 -64.47
CA TRP A 8 -52.41 30.54 -63.92
C TRP A 8 -53.82 30.68 -64.51
N VAL A 9 -54.86 30.84 -63.67
CA VAL A 9 -56.18 31.28 -64.11
C VAL A 9 -56.67 32.37 -63.16
N ALA A 10 -56.19 33.60 -63.39
CA ALA A 10 -56.68 34.78 -62.68
C ALA A 10 -57.95 35.29 -63.37
N ALA A 11 -59.12 34.89 -62.85
CA ALA A 11 -60.41 35.41 -63.32
C ALA A 11 -60.57 36.88 -62.91
N GLN A 12 -60.35 37.80 -63.85
CA GLN A 12 -60.47 39.24 -63.63
C GLN A 12 -61.94 39.69 -63.60
N SER A 13 -62.60 39.59 -62.45
CA SER A 13 -63.77 40.42 -62.14
C SER A 13 -63.29 41.79 -61.65
N MET A 14 -63.26 42.79 -62.54
CA MET A 14 -62.99 44.17 -62.14
C MET A 14 -64.18 44.72 -61.32
N PRO A 15 -64.01 45.09 -60.04
CA PRO A 15 -64.99 45.95 -59.38
C PRO A 15 -64.96 47.31 -60.07
N ARG A 16 -66.13 47.84 -60.45
CA ARG A 16 -66.23 49.22 -60.95
C ARG A 16 -65.85 50.16 -59.80
N GLY A 17 -64.94 51.10 -60.07
CA GLY A 17 -64.34 51.93 -59.04
C GLY A 17 -65.26 53.03 -58.51
N GLY A 18 -64.91 53.55 -57.32
CA GLY A 18 -65.39 54.84 -56.84
C GLY A 18 -66.74 54.86 -56.13
N ASP A 19 -66.94 54.03 -55.09
CA ASP A 19 -67.96 54.27 -54.05
C ASP A 19 -67.67 53.50 -52.74
N VAL A 20 -66.44 53.64 -52.21
CA VAL A 20 -66.09 53.22 -50.85
C VAL A 20 -65.27 54.34 -50.20
N LEU A 21 -65.91 55.12 -49.32
CA LEU A 21 -65.26 56.20 -48.58
C LEU A 21 -64.33 55.60 -47.50
N PRO A 22 -63.00 55.73 -47.59
CA PRO A 22 -62.08 55.18 -46.59
C PRO A 22 -62.18 55.91 -45.23
N GLU A 23 -62.82 57.08 -45.22
CA GLU A 23 -63.10 57.87 -44.02
C GLU A 23 -64.31 57.34 -43.22
N MET A 24 -65.16 56.49 -43.82
CA MET A 24 -66.28 55.86 -43.11
C MET A 24 -65.84 54.53 -42.48
N PRO A 25 -65.80 54.40 -41.14
CA PRO A 25 -65.50 53.12 -40.50
C PRO A 25 -66.65 52.12 -40.74
N ALA A 26 -66.29 50.86 -41.00
CA ALA A 26 -67.27 49.80 -41.24
C ALA A 26 -68.18 49.60 -40.00
N ALA A 27 -69.49 49.78 -40.19
CA ALA A 27 -70.50 49.68 -39.14
C ALA A 27 -70.80 48.21 -38.76
N GLY A 28 -69.84 47.56 -38.11
CA GLY A 28 -69.96 46.20 -37.60
C GLY A 28 -69.09 46.00 -36.36
N LYS A 29 -69.50 45.08 -35.48
CA LYS A 29 -68.66 44.70 -34.33
C LYS A 29 -67.48 43.87 -34.84
N ALA A 30 -66.35 44.55 -35.07
CA ALA A 30 -65.10 43.90 -35.45
C ALA A 30 -64.83 42.73 -34.49
N GLY A 31 -64.69 41.52 -35.05
CA GLY A 31 -64.26 40.36 -34.28
C GLY A 31 -62.95 40.66 -33.58
N VAL A 32 -62.79 40.17 -32.34
CA VAL A 32 -61.65 40.50 -31.48
C VAL A 32 -60.35 40.43 -32.29
N THR A 33 -59.65 41.56 -32.35
CA THR A 33 -58.58 41.80 -33.34
C THR A 33 -57.51 40.71 -33.29
N ALA A 34 -56.88 40.46 -34.44
CA ALA A 34 -55.94 39.33 -34.62
C ALA A 34 -54.78 39.28 -33.60
N ALA A 35 -54.50 40.38 -32.91
CA ALA A 35 -53.57 40.45 -31.78
C ALA A 35 -53.95 39.55 -30.58
N ASN A 36 -55.21 39.15 -30.45
CA ASN A 36 -55.72 38.29 -29.37
C ASN A 36 -56.28 36.94 -29.87
N SER A 37 -56.32 36.69 -31.18
CA SER A 37 -56.67 35.37 -31.73
C SER A 37 -55.44 34.47 -31.76
N SER A 38 -55.00 33.98 -30.60
CA SER A 38 -53.86 33.08 -30.49
C SER A 38 -54.07 31.86 -31.39
N SER A 39 -53.27 31.73 -32.45
CA SER A 39 -53.41 30.61 -33.38
C SER A 39 -52.98 29.30 -32.70
N LEU A 40 -53.57 28.18 -33.14
CA LEU A 40 -53.15 26.84 -32.68
C LEU A 40 -51.66 26.59 -32.99
N ALA A 41 -51.12 27.23 -34.02
CA ALA A 41 -49.70 27.20 -34.33
C ALA A 41 -48.85 27.92 -33.27
N GLU A 42 -49.24 29.13 -32.85
CA GLU A 42 -48.51 29.88 -31.81
C GLU A 42 -48.56 29.20 -30.44
N THR A 43 -49.71 28.63 -30.05
CA THR A 43 -49.80 27.89 -28.77
C THR A 43 -48.96 26.61 -28.77
N MET A 44 -48.78 25.96 -29.93
CA MET A 44 -47.96 24.75 -30.08
C MET A 44 -46.46 25.03 -30.31
N THR A 45 -46.07 26.20 -30.81
CA THR A 45 -44.67 26.50 -31.21
C THR A 45 -44.00 27.63 -30.44
N GLY A 46 -44.78 28.53 -29.83
CA GLY A 46 -44.27 29.75 -29.18
C GLY A 46 -43.71 29.55 -27.78
N TYR A 47 -44.00 28.43 -27.09
CA TYR A 47 -43.64 28.24 -25.68
C TYR A 47 -42.14 27.92 -25.48
N LYS A 48 -41.33 28.98 -25.43
CA LYS A 48 -39.95 28.94 -24.97
C LYS A 48 -39.90 29.18 -23.46
N ALA A 49 -39.89 28.11 -22.68
CA ALA A 49 -39.68 28.19 -21.23
C ALA A 49 -38.34 28.90 -20.91
N PRO A 50 -38.30 29.81 -19.91
CA PRO A 50 -37.04 30.46 -19.53
C PRO A 50 -36.02 29.42 -19.03
N PRO A 51 -34.73 29.56 -19.40
CA PRO A 51 -33.71 28.58 -19.04
C PRO A 51 -33.56 28.49 -17.52
N THR A 52 -33.38 27.26 -17.01
CA THR A 52 -33.17 27.02 -15.57
C THR A 52 -31.87 27.71 -15.11
N PRO A 53 -31.91 28.61 -14.10
CA PRO A 53 -30.72 29.30 -13.60
C PRO A 53 -29.64 28.35 -13.08
N ASP A 54 -28.37 28.69 -13.30
CA ASP A 54 -27.23 27.79 -13.06
C ASP A 54 -27.21 27.23 -11.63
N ARG A 55 -27.40 28.10 -10.63
CA ARG A 55 -27.42 27.73 -9.19
C ARG A 55 -28.52 26.72 -8.83
N LEU A 56 -29.60 26.64 -9.60
CA LEU A 56 -30.72 25.72 -9.38
C LEU A 56 -30.64 24.48 -10.27
N ARG A 57 -29.74 24.45 -11.27
CA ARG A 57 -29.63 23.34 -12.23
C ARG A 57 -29.22 22.02 -11.56
N PRO A 58 -28.20 21.94 -10.69
CA PRO A 58 -27.79 20.67 -10.06
C PRO A 58 -28.86 19.99 -9.19
N PHE A 59 -29.81 20.78 -8.67
CA PHE A 59 -30.88 20.30 -7.78
C PHE A 59 -32.17 19.91 -8.53
N ARG A 60 -32.27 20.22 -9.83
CA ARG A 60 -33.47 19.97 -10.64
C ARG A 60 -33.31 18.68 -11.45
N GLN A 61 -34.42 17.97 -11.67
CA GLN A 61 -34.44 16.77 -12.49
C GLN A 61 -33.99 17.03 -13.94
N SER A 62 -34.27 18.24 -14.48
CA SER A 62 -33.79 18.73 -15.77
C SER A 62 -32.28 19.09 -15.80
N GLY A 63 -31.59 19.03 -14.66
CA GLY A 63 -30.14 19.13 -14.56
C GLY A 63 -29.41 17.79 -14.50
N ARG A 64 -30.14 16.67 -14.41
CA ARG A 64 -29.61 15.38 -14.86
C ARG A 64 -29.43 15.52 -16.37
N GLY A 65 -28.20 15.34 -16.85
CA GLY A 65 -27.76 15.85 -18.14
C GLY A 65 -28.54 15.30 -19.35
N PRO A 66 -28.38 15.93 -20.53
CA PRO A 66 -28.96 15.44 -21.78
C PRO A 66 -28.52 14.00 -22.07
N VAL A 67 -29.28 13.28 -22.90
CA VAL A 67 -29.01 11.87 -23.25
C VAL A 67 -27.55 11.71 -23.71
N GLY A 68 -26.78 10.89 -22.99
CA GLY A 68 -25.34 10.67 -23.21
C GLY A 68 -24.41 11.39 -22.22
N ALA A 69 -24.89 12.37 -21.45
CA ALA A 69 -24.10 13.03 -20.41
C ALA A 69 -24.12 12.26 -19.08
N GLY A 70 -22.97 12.21 -18.39
CA GLY A 70 -22.86 11.58 -17.08
C GLY A 70 -23.56 12.39 -15.97
N SER A 71 -24.34 11.73 -15.11
CA SER A 71 -24.97 12.38 -13.96
C SER A 71 -23.98 12.50 -12.80
N SER A 72 -23.63 13.73 -12.42
CA SER A 72 -23.01 14.01 -11.12
C SER A 72 -24.06 13.94 -9.99
N HIS A 73 -23.60 14.05 -8.74
CA HIS A 73 -24.44 14.15 -7.55
C HIS A 73 -24.37 15.59 -7.02
N TYR A 74 -25.50 16.21 -6.69
CA TYR A 74 -25.59 17.65 -6.36
C TYR A 74 -24.63 18.12 -5.23
N ALA A 75 -24.31 17.27 -4.26
CA ALA A 75 -23.35 17.59 -3.19
C ALA A 75 -21.87 17.51 -3.62
N LYS A 76 -21.58 16.98 -4.82
CA LYS A 76 -20.27 17.04 -5.48
C LYS A 76 -20.32 18.14 -6.53
N GLY A 77 -20.01 19.37 -6.13
CA GLY A 77 -19.91 20.51 -7.05
C GLY A 77 -18.75 20.38 -8.05
N ASP A 78 -18.59 21.38 -8.91
CA ASP A 78 -17.70 21.37 -10.09
C ASP A 78 -16.21 21.13 -9.78
N ALA A 79 -15.82 21.19 -8.49
CA ALA A 79 -14.47 20.88 -8.00
C ALA A 79 -13.97 19.45 -8.28
N PHE A 80 -14.80 18.54 -8.82
CA PHE A 80 -14.42 17.16 -9.15
C PHE A 80 -14.08 16.93 -10.64
N HIS A 81 -13.76 17.98 -11.40
CA HIS A 81 -13.07 17.81 -12.68
C HIS A 81 -11.64 17.29 -12.45
N VAL A 82 -11.44 15.98 -12.61
CA VAL A 82 -10.10 15.38 -12.66
C VAL A 82 -9.49 15.73 -14.03
N PRO A 83 -8.43 16.56 -14.11
CA PRO A 83 -7.81 16.93 -15.38
C PRO A 83 -7.21 15.69 -16.05
N ASP A 84 -7.29 15.62 -17.38
CA ASP A 84 -7.19 14.40 -18.20
C ASP A 84 -6.08 13.40 -17.77
N SER A 85 -6.46 12.51 -16.86
CA SER A 85 -5.55 11.64 -16.12
C SER A 85 -6.01 10.20 -16.24
N ARG A 86 -5.08 9.34 -16.67
CA ARG A 86 -5.31 7.89 -16.75
C ARG A 86 -5.60 7.33 -15.35
N PHE A 87 -6.86 6.99 -15.11
CA PHE A 87 -7.32 6.34 -13.89
C PHE A 87 -6.68 4.95 -13.75
N GLY A 88 -6.21 4.63 -12.55
CA GLY A 88 -5.54 3.37 -12.23
C GLY A 88 -4.22 3.57 -11.49
N ARG A 89 -3.67 2.49 -10.94
CA ARG A 89 -2.35 2.51 -10.30
C ARG A 89 -1.28 2.57 -11.41
N LYS A 90 -0.66 3.73 -11.61
CA LYS A 90 0.51 3.86 -12.50
C LYS A 90 1.61 2.94 -11.97
N ASN A 91 2.19 2.11 -12.85
CA ASN A 91 3.45 1.44 -12.55
C ASN A 91 4.52 2.51 -12.42
N ARG A 92 5.09 2.65 -11.22
CA ARG A 92 6.11 3.64 -10.93
C ARG A 92 7.46 3.03 -11.30
N TYR A 93 8.02 3.47 -12.42
CA TYR A 93 9.36 3.08 -12.89
C TYR A 93 10.42 3.84 -12.08
N ASP A 94 10.52 3.54 -10.79
CA ASP A 94 11.44 4.22 -9.86
C ASP A 94 12.91 3.89 -10.13
N GLU A 95 13.18 2.68 -10.62
CA GLU A 95 14.51 2.23 -10.99
C GLU A 95 14.49 1.73 -12.44
N SER A 96 15.50 2.12 -13.22
CA SER A 96 15.84 1.41 -14.46
C SER A 96 16.82 0.29 -14.12
N THR A 97 16.92 -0.75 -14.94
CA THR A 97 17.98 -1.76 -14.75
C THR A 97 19.38 -1.14 -14.80
N ALA A 98 19.55 -0.02 -15.53
CA ALA A 98 20.81 0.70 -15.64
C ALA A 98 21.28 1.34 -14.31
N THR A 99 20.38 1.84 -13.45
CA THR A 99 20.79 2.39 -12.14
C THR A 99 21.35 1.29 -11.23
N ARG A 100 20.75 0.10 -11.27
CA ARG A 100 21.23 -1.10 -10.57
C ARG A 100 22.60 -1.61 -11.08
N PHE A 101 23.01 -1.22 -12.29
CA PHE A 101 24.36 -1.45 -12.81
C PHE A 101 25.32 -0.27 -12.57
N GLN A 102 24.83 0.90 -12.16
CA GLN A 102 25.68 2.03 -11.75
C GLN A 102 26.24 1.85 -10.33
N GLU A 103 25.54 1.13 -9.45
CA GLU A 103 26.03 0.79 -8.10
C GLU A 103 27.35 -0.01 -8.10
N MET A 104 27.71 -0.67 -9.21
CA MET A 104 29.01 -1.35 -9.39
C MET A 104 30.10 -0.49 -10.07
N LYS A 105 29.82 0.77 -10.45
CA LYS A 105 30.80 1.61 -11.17
C LYS A 105 31.76 2.37 -10.26
N GLU A 106 31.36 2.65 -9.02
CA GLU A 106 32.25 3.24 -8.03
C GLU A 106 32.74 2.15 -7.07
N PRO A 107 34.04 1.82 -7.04
CA PRO A 107 34.63 1.10 -5.93
C PRO A 107 34.66 2.04 -4.73
N VAL A 108 33.51 2.19 -4.05
CA VAL A 108 33.39 2.87 -2.78
C VAL A 108 34.18 2.04 -1.76
N PHE A 109 35.48 2.35 -1.65
CA PHE A 109 36.37 1.84 -0.62
C PHE A 109 35.86 2.34 0.73
N GLN A 110 34.88 1.63 1.29
CA GLN A 110 34.31 1.99 2.57
C GLN A 110 35.43 1.89 3.60
N PRO A 111 35.60 2.88 4.51
CA PRO A 111 36.62 2.78 5.54
C PRO A 111 36.45 1.54 6.44
N LYS A 112 35.25 0.95 6.44
CA LYS A 112 34.90 -0.33 7.08
C LYS A 112 35.56 -1.56 6.44
N THR A 113 35.83 -1.60 5.14
CA THR A 113 36.43 -2.81 4.52
C THR A 113 37.86 -3.03 4.97
N ARG A 114 38.56 -1.94 5.32
CA ARG A 114 39.92 -1.95 5.89
C ARG A 114 40.02 -2.66 7.24
N GLU A 115 38.90 -2.94 7.90
CA GLU A 115 38.86 -3.74 9.14
C GLU A 115 38.85 -5.25 8.84
N TYR A 116 38.57 -5.67 7.59
CA TYR A 116 38.58 -7.08 7.22
C TYR A 116 40.00 -7.64 7.14
N ALA A 117 40.20 -8.79 7.78
CA ALA A 117 41.50 -9.46 7.86
C ALA A 117 42.08 -9.86 6.50
N SER A 118 41.28 -9.95 5.44
CA SER A 118 41.73 -10.16 4.06
C SER A 118 42.43 -8.93 3.49
N GLU A 119 41.80 -7.75 3.49
CA GLU A 119 42.43 -6.50 2.99
C GLU A 119 43.71 -6.13 3.76
N VAL A 120 43.78 -6.47 5.05
CA VAL A 120 44.95 -6.19 5.90
C VAL A 120 46.11 -7.18 5.66
N LYS A 121 45.82 -8.45 5.36
CA LYS A 121 46.86 -9.49 5.15
C LYS A 121 47.32 -9.60 3.71
N GLU A 122 46.42 -9.39 2.75
CA GLU A 122 46.63 -9.65 1.32
C GLU A 122 46.43 -8.39 0.46
N PRO A 123 47.06 -7.24 0.78
CA PRO A 123 46.91 -6.02 0.00
C PRO A 123 47.56 -6.17 -1.38
N LEU A 124 46.76 -6.14 -2.45
CA LEU A 124 47.22 -6.38 -3.82
C LEU A 124 48.41 -5.48 -4.21
N GLY A 125 49.52 -6.11 -4.61
CA GLY A 125 50.75 -5.42 -5.01
C GLY A 125 51.61 -4.88 -3.84
N LYS A 126 51.30 -5.25 -2.58
CA LYS A 126 52.09 -4.88 -1.40
C LYS A 126 52.30 -6.09 -0.48
N SER A 127 53.31 -6.02 0.38
CA SER A 127 53.47 -6.97 1.48
C SER A 127 52.56 -6.60 2.67
N MET A 128 52.19 -7.59 3.48
CA MET A 128 51.45 -7.38 4.73
C MET A 128 52.17 -6.38 5.66
N THR A 129 51.45 -5.36 6.13
CA THR A 129 51.99 -4.36 7.08
C THR A 129 51.62 -4.71 8.51
N TYR A 130 52.60 -5.10 9.32
CA TYR A 130 52.42 -5.49 10.74
C TYR A 130 52.12 -4.33 11.72
N GLY A 131 51.83 -3.12 11.23
CA GLY A 131 51.48 -1.97 12.07
C GLY A 131 52.61 -1.37 12.93
N PHE A 132 53.85 -1.85 12.79
CA PHE A 132 54.99 -1.31 13.54
C PHE A 132 55.22 0.18 13.22
N LYS A 133 55.17 1.01 14.26
CA LYS A 133 55.53 2.43 14.18
C LYS A 133 57.06 2.57 14.16
N ILE A 134 57.64 2.43 12.97
CA ILE A 134 59.06 2.70 12.71
C ILE A 134 59.36 4.15 13.12
N PRO A 135 60.40 4.44 13.94
CA PRO A 135 60.75 5.81 14.30
C PRO A 135 61.01 6.68 13.08
N GLU A 136 60.62 7.95 13.12
CA GLU A 136 60.65 8.87 11.96
C GLU A 136 62.03 8.95 11.27
N HIS A 137 63.11 9.01 12.06
CA HIS A 137 64.50 9.00 11.56
C HIS A 137 64.93 7.69 10.88
N MET A 138 64.13 6.62 10.96
CA MET A 138 64.34 5.34 10.27
C MET A 138 63.44 5.16 9.03
N GLN A 139 62.49 6.07 8.79
CA GLN A 139 61.56 5.99 7.64
C GLN A 139 62.17 6.53 6.33
N GLY A 140 63.22 7.36 6.41
CA GLY A 140 63.92 7.88 5.24
C GLY A 140 64.74 6.81 4.52
N ALA A 141 64.73 6.83 3.18
CA ALA A 141 65.43 5.83 2.35
C ALA A 141 66.97 5.79 2.52
N GLU A 142 67.55 6.82 3.13
CA GLU A 142 68.98 6.86 3.47
C GLU A 142 69.32 6.11 4.77
N PHE A 143 68.32 5.79 5.61
CA PHE A 143 68.54 5.07 6.86
C PHE A 143 68.87 3.60 6.60
N LYS A 144 70.02 3.14 7.11
CA LYS A 144 70.51 1.77 6.94
C LYS A 144 70.20 0.94 8.19
N TYR A 145 69.33 -0.05 8.02
CA TYR A 145 69.01 -1.02 9.07
C TYR A 145 70.23 -1.89 9.42
N GLY A 146 70.46 -2.06 10.72
CA GLY A 146 71.61 -2.79 11.27
C GLY A 146 72.20 -2.04 12.47
N LYS A 147 73.14 -2.67 13.18
CA LYS A 147 73.92 -2.00 14.23
C LYS A 147 75.23 -1.46 13.62
N PRO A 148 75.41 -0.14 13.45
CA PRO A 148 76.70 0.39 13.07
C PRO A 148 77.71 0.11 14.19
N THR A 149 78.90 -0.34 13.82
CA THR A 149 80.05 -0.32 14.73
C THR A 149 80.58 1.11 14.79
N ASN A 150 80.21 1.84 15.84
CA ASN A 150 80.81 3.13 16.15
C ASN A 150 82.35 2.99 16.18
N THR A 151 83.06 3.95 15.62
CA THR A 151 84.48 4.12 15.92
C THR A 151 84.65 4.28 17.42
N SER A 152 85.55 3.51 18.02
CA SER A 152 85.78 3.51 19.47
C SER A 152 86.14 4.91 19.97
N GLU A 153 85.80 5.20 21.22
CA GLU A 153 86.12 6.49 21.84
C GLU A 153 87.60 6.84 21.62
N PRO A 154 87.92 8.08 21.21
CA PRO A 154 89.31 8.51 21.17
C PRO A 154 89.85 8.46 22.60
N VAL A 155 90.82 7.57 22.84
CA VAL A 155 91.36 7.19 24.17
C VAL A 155 91.65 8.38 25.09
N LYS A 156 91.96 9.54 24.50
CA LYS A 156 92.20 10.82 25.17
C LYS A 156 91.02 11.33 26.01
N THR A 157 89.76 11.06 25.66
CA THR A 157 88.60 11.58 26.40
C THR A 157 88.33 10.78 27.68
N VAL A 158 88.51 9.45 27.61
CA VAL A 158 88.36 8.53 28.76
C VAL A 158 89.32 8.90 29.89
N MET A 159 90.44 9.56 29.59
CA MET A 159 91.41 9.97 30.61
C MET A 159 90.94 11.13 31.52
N TYR A 160 89.97 12.00 31.15
CA TYR A 160 89.73 13.28 31.89
C TYR A 160 88.26 13.87 31.84
N PRO A 161 87.40 13.75 32.91
CA PRO A 161 86.00 14.29 32.94
C PRO A 161 85.56 15.20 34.17
N PRO A 162 84.40 15.95 34.13
CA PRO A 162 83.86 16.86 35.20
C PRO A 162 82.34 16.73 35.61
N GLU A 163 81.76 17.59 36.48
CA GLU A 163 80.42 17.45 37.17
C GLU A 163 79.35 18.62 36.97
N GLY A 164 78.00 18.42 37.17
CA GLY A 164 76.89 19.35 36.69
C GLY A 164 75.45 19.37 37.36
N PRO A 165 74.40 20.08 36.77
CA PRO A 165 73.19 20.65 37.47
C PRO A 165 71.72 20.42 36.87
N GLY A 166 70.63 21.02 37.42
CA GLY A 166 69.21 21.02 36.88
C GLY A 166 68.10 21.90 37.58
N ALA A 167 66.86 22.07 37.02
CA ALA A 167 65.73 22.92 37.53
C ALA A 167 64.27 22.65 36.95
N VAL A 168 63.17 23.33 37.42
CA VAL A 168 61.70 23.10 37.09
C VAL A 168 60.78 24.38 37.16
N ALA A 169 59.52 24.43 36.61
CA ALA A 169 58.62 25.65 36.54
C ALA A 169 57.03 25.46 36.54
N PRO A 170 56.17 26.53 36.68
CA PRO A 170 54.66 26.53 36.80
C PRO A 170 53.84 27.49 35.82
N LYS A 171 52.47 27.65 35.72
CA LYS A 171 51.24 26.84 36.05
C LYS A 171 49.83 27.25 35.48
N ASN A 172 49.34 28.52 35.43
CA ASN A 172 47.88 28.88 35.25
C ASN A 172 47.53 29.44 33.83
N GLU A 173 46.52 28.90 33.11
CA GLU A 173 46.34 29.14 31.65
C GLU A 173 45.02 29.85 31.22
N PRO A 174 44.96 30.55 30.05
CA PRO A 174 43.86 31.47 29.70
C PRO A 174 42.74 30.88 28.80
N MET A 175 41.59 31.57 28.78
CA MET A 175 40.43 31.40 27.87
C MET A 175 39.44 30.24 28.10
N ALA A 176 38.90 30.10 29.31
CA ALA A 176 37.67 29.32 29.57
C ALA A 176 36.51 30.21 30.05
N GLN A 177 35.32 30.07 29.45
CA GLN A 177 34.11 30.80 29.90
C GLN A 177 33.58 30.20 31.21
N THR A 178 33.43 31.04 32.24
CA THR A 178 33.06 30.59 33.59
C THR A 178 31.60 30.11 33.66
N GLN A 179 31.40 28.83 33.98
CA GLN A 179 30.07 28.26 34.23
C GLN A 179 29.53 28.78 35.57
N ARG A 180 28.25 29.19 35.63
CA ARG A 180 27.65 29.88 36.80
C ARG A 180 26.51 29.12 37.50
N GLY A 181 26.15 27.93 37.05
CA GLY A 181 25.34 26.98 37.83
C GLY A 181 23.89 27.39 38.16
N TYR A 182 23.17 28.03 37.24
CA TYR A 182 21.73 28.29 37.41
C TYR A 182 20.86 27.08 36.99
N ASP A 183 19.81 26.82 37.75
CA ASP A 183 18.90 25.68 37.58
C ASP A 183 17.50 26.14 37.09
N TRP A 184 17.26 25.96 35.79
CA TRP A 184 16.10 26.52 35.09
C TRP A 184 14.84 25.64 35.16
N ALA A 185 15.00 24.34 35.44
CA ALA A 185 13.90 23.37 35.44
C ALA A 185 12.78 23.75 36.43
N LYS A 186 13.13 24.43 37.53
CA LYS A 186 12.22 24.82 38.61
C LYS A 186 11.11 25.79 38.20
N VAL A 187 11.28 26.54 37.10
CA VAL A 187 10.30 27.56 36.65
C VAL A 187 9.39 27.03 35.53
N GLN A 188 9.62 25.81 35.04
CA GLN A 188 8.94 25.24 33.85
C GLN A 188 8.97 26.16 32.61
N ILE A 189 10.05 26.91 32.48
CA ILE A 189 10.40 27.74 31.34
C ILE A 189 11.68 27.15 30.74
N ASP A 190 11.62 26.69 29.49
CA ASP A 190 12.84 26.46 28.73
C ASP A 190 13.45 27.83 28.37
N PRO A 191 14.70 28.13 28.75
CA PRO A 191 15.35 29.41 28.45
C PRO A 191 15.47 29.74 26.95
N THR A 192 15.26 28.75 26.07
CA THR A 192 15.38 28.90 24.62
C THR A 192 14.05 29.10 23.88
N GLU A 193 12.90 28.72 24.45
CA GLU A 193 11.62 28.65 23.69
C GLU A 193 10.48 29.57 24.17
N PHE A 194 10.47 30.02 25.44
CA PHE A 194 9.30 30.74 25.99
C PHE A 194 9.19 32.21 25.53
N ARG A 195 7.96 32.68 25.26
CA ARG A 195 7.64 34.09 24.94
C ARG A 195 6.73 34.75 25.98
N PHE A 196 7.07 35.98 26.39
CA PHE A 196 6.46 36.70 27.50
C PHE A 196 5.52 37.85 27.02
N GLY A 197 4.25 37.92 27.47
CA GLY A 197 3.28 38.99 27.11
C GLY A 197 1.78 38.69 27.45
N ALA A 198 0.84 39.66 27.27
CA ALA A 198 -0.60 39.55 27.64
C ALA A 198 -1.60 40.38 26.76
N VAL A 199 -2.93 40.06 26.74
CA VAL A 199 -3.98 40.58 25.79
C VAL A 199 -5.45 40.59 26.35
N ALA A 200 -6.41 41.39 25.80
CA ALA A 200 -7.83 41.55 26.25
C ALA A 200 -8.96 41.63 25.13
N LYS A 201 -10.26 41.92 25.45
CA LYS A 201 -11.51 41.59 24.64
C LYS A 201 -12.62 42.70 24.49
N ARG A 202 -13.78 42.39 23.84
CA ARG A 202 -14.90 43.27 23.28
C ARG A 202 -16.19 43.49 24.17
N GLY A 203 -17.15 44.36 23.74
CA GLY A 203 -18.45 44.74 24.37
C GLY A 203 -19.78 44.55 23.55
N LYS A 204 -20.94 45.16 23.96
CA LYS A 204 -22.37 44.80 23.60
C LYS A 204 -23.37 46.01 23.38
N GLU A 205 -24.65 45.72 23.07
CA GLU A 205 -25.81 46.63 22.75
C GLU A 205 -27.07 46.45 23.69
N GLU A 206 -28.15 47.24 23.52
CA GLU A 206 -29.34 47.38 24.42
C GLU A 206 -30.77 47.29 23.75
N PRO A 207 -31.91 47.16 24.51
CA PRO A 207 -33.24 46.77 23.99
C PRO A 207 -34.40 47.83 24.04
N PHE A 208 -35.64 47.42 23.65
CA PHE A 208 -36.82 48.27 23.32
C PHE A 208 -38.15 47.81 23.99
N ASN A 209 -39.15 48.70 24.18
CA ASN A 209 -40.47 48.42 24.81
C ASN A 209 -41.68 49.14 24.13
N PRO A 210 -42.80 48.44 23.81
CA PRO A 210 -44.04 49.06 23.28
C PRO A 210 -45.37 48.68 23.99
N THR A 211 -46.39 49.57 23.99
CA THR A 211 -47.85 49.27 23.79
C THR A 211 -48.77 50.51 23.99
N GLN A 212 -49.93 50.54 23.32
CA GLN A 212 -51.06 51.46 23.56
C GLN A 212 -52.41 50.77 23.19
N LEU A 213 -53.53 51.27 23.71
CA LEU A 213 -54.89 50.71 23.51
C LEU A 213 -55.61 51.29 22.28
N VAL A 214 -56.49 50.51 21.63
CA VAL A 214 -57.18 50.86 20.37
C VAL A 214 -58.64 50.33 20.35
N PRO A 215 -59.64 51.05 19.78
CA PRO A 215 -61.05 50.64 19.82
C PRO A 215 -61.41 49.37 19.02
N LEU A 216 -62.45 48.65 19.50
CA LEU A 216 -62.84 47.32 19.00
C LEU A 216 -63.25 47.27 17.52
N ALA A 217 -64.03 48.24 17.03
CA ALA A 217 -64.42 48.25 15.61
C ALA A 217 -63.19 48.39 14.70
N THR A 218 -62.22 49.21 15.11
CA THR A 218 -60.95 49.40 14.39
C THR A 218 -60.07 48.16 14.47
N THR A 219 -60.06 47.42 15.59
CA THR A 219 -59.32 46.15 15.69
C THR A 219 -59.99 45.03 14.90
N GLN A 220 -61.33 44.94 14.85
CA GLN A 220 -62.04 43.97 14.01
C GLN A 220 -61.81 44.23 12.51
N GLN A 221 -61.88 45.48 12.06
CA GLN A 221 -61.58 45.84 10.67
C GLN A 221 -60.11 45.56 10.31
N ARG A 222 -59.15 45.83 11.23
CA ARG A 222 -57.75 45.42 11.09
C ARG A 222 -57.57 43.89 11.14
N TYR A 223 -58.37 43.16 11.90
CA TYR A 223 -58.30 41.70 12.01
C TYR A 223 -58.77 41.00 10.73
N GLN A 224 -59.77 41.55 10.04
CA GLN A 224 -60.26 41.02 8.76
C GLN A 224 -59.38 41.43 7.58
N ASN A 225 -58.99 42.71 7.50
CA ASN A 225 -58.28 43.26 6.33
C ASN A 225 -56.75 43.24 6.46
N GLY A 226 -56.22 43.19 7.69
CA GLY A 226 -54.78 43.17 7.97
C GLY A 226 -54.21 41.76 7.96
N GLY A 227 -53.01 41.62 7.39
CA GLY A 227 -52.21 40.40 7.49
C GLY A 227 -51.43 40.38 8.80
N GLU A 228 -51.75 39.43 9.68
CA GLU A 228 -50.88 39.04 10.79
C GLU A 228 -49.71 38.22 10.24
N VAL A 229 -48.47 38.64 10.50
CA VAL A 229 -47.27 37.93 10.00
C VAL A 229 -47.27 36.50 10.55
N GLY A 230 -47.15 35.51 9.66
CA GLY A 230 -47.21 34.09 10.00
C GLY A 230 -48.61 33.45 9.96
N ARG A 231 -49.67 34.21 9.63
CA ARG A 231 -51.03 33.67 9.41
C ARG A 231 -51.51 33.93 7.98
N PRO A 232 -52.25 32.98 7.36
CA PRO A 232 -52.80 33.18 6.02
C PRO A 232 -53.89 34.26 6.03
N ARG A 233 -54.09 34.90 4.87
CA ARG A 233 -55.17 35.90 4.69
C ARG A 233 -56.53 35.24 4.96
N LYS A 234 -57.27 35.79 5.93
CA LYS A 234 -58.59 35.29 6.34
C LYS A 234 -59.58 35.54 5.21
N ALA A 235 -60.26 34.48 4.75
CA ALA A 235 -61.10 34.50 3.56
C ALA A 235 -62.62 34.64 3.84
N GLY A 236 -63.02 34.80 5.11
CA GLY A 236 -64.41 35.04 5.50
C GLY A 236 -65.29 33.79 5.67
N TYR A 237 -64.81 32.59 5.31
CA TYR A 237 -65.51 31.33 5.55
C TYR A 237 -65.55 30.95 7.03
N ALA A 238 -66.61 30.25 7.44
CA ALA A 238 -66.70 29.59 8.74
C ALA A 238 -65.71 28.40 8.82
N PRO A 239 -65.19 28.07 10.02
CA PRO A 239 -64.33 26.90 10.21
C PRO A 239 -65.11 25.58 10.02
N PRO A 240 -64.43 24.45 9.75
CA PRO A 240 -65.05 23.13 9.75
C PRO A 240 -65.63 22.78 11.12
N THR A 241 -66.68 21.95 11.12
CA THR A 241 -67.42 21.54 12.32
C THR A 241 -66.61 20.70 13.31
N ASP A 242 -65.59 19.97 12.83
CA ASP A 242 -64.61 19.25 13.65
C ASP A 242 -63.23 19.90 13.51
N PRO A 243 -62.65 20.46 14.59
CA PRO A 243 -61.28 21.01 14.60
C PRO A 243 -60.18 20.03 14.19
N ASN A 244 -60.40 18.72 14.31
CA ASN A 244 -59.44 17.67 13.94
C ASN A 244 -59.59 17.18 12.49
N HIS A 245 -60.54 17.73 11.71
CA HIS A 245 -60.75 17.31 10.33
C HIS A 245 -59.52 17.60 9.44
N THR A 246 -58.88 16.53 8.96
CA THR A 246 -57.73 16.62 8.04
C THR A 246 -58.22 16.72 6.60
N PHE A 247 -58.19 17.93 6.04
CA PHE A 247 -58.57 18.18 4.64
C PHE A 247 -57.61 17.50 3.65
N GLY A 248 -58.16 16.76 2.69
CA GLY A 248 -57.42 16.12 1.61
C GLY A 248 -58.11 14.84 1.13
N MET A 249 -57.47 14.14 0.19
CA MET A 249 -57.89 12.80 -0.22
C MET A 249 -56.91 11.79 0.40
N THR A 250 -57.42 10.81 1.15
CA THR A 250 -56.57 9.86 1.88
C THR A 250 -55.91 8.85 0.94
N THR A 251 -54.68 8.44 1.27
CA THR A 251 -53.88 7.51 0.47
C THR A 251 -54.09 6.03 0.83
N GLY A 252 -54.98 5.73 1.77
CA GLY A 252 -55.16 4.42 2.38
C GLY A 252 -55.83 3.38 1.48
N LYS A 253 -55.08 2.75 0.57
CA LYS A 253 -55.45 1.48 -0.09
C LYS A 253 -54.55 0.34 0.37
N GLY A 254 -54.93 -0.32 1.46
CA GLY A 254 -54.42 -1.64 1.87
C GLY A 254 -53.00 -1.64 2.46
N GLU A 255 -52.88 -1.31 3.75
CA GLU A 255 -51.64 -1.49 4.51
C GLU A 255 -51.42 -2.97 4.89
N SER A 256 -51.01 -3.78 3.91
CA SER A 256 -50.56 -5.16 4.13
C SER A 256 -49.37 -5.58 3.23
N MET A 257 -49.22 -4.95 2.06
CA MET A 257 -48.18 -5.30 1.09
C MET A 257 -46.76 -5.24 1.64
N ALA A 258 -46.41 -4.24 2.46
CA ALA A 258 -45.04 -4.04 2.95
C ALA A 258 -44.56 -5.18 3.85
N GLN A 259 -45.42 -5.69 4.73
CA GLN A 259 -45.07 -6.78 5.65
C GLN A 259 -45.06 -8.14 4.93
N ALA A 260 -45.98 -8.35 3.97
CA ALA A 260 -45.98 -9.53 3.10
C ALA A 260 -44.74 -9.58 2.18
N LEU A 261 -44.29 -8.43 1.65
CA LEU A 261 -43.04 -8.33 0.87
C LEU A 261 -41.77 -8.56 1.70
N MET A 262 -41.82 -8.39 3.02
CA MET A 262 -40.72 -8.74 3.94
C MET A 262 -40.81 -10.19 4.47
N GLN A 263 -41.89 -10.89 4.16
CA GLN A 263 -42.10 -12.32 4.45
C GLN A 263 -42.36 -13.08 3.14
N THR A 264 -41.39 -13.00 2.23
CA THR A 264 -41.32 -13.92 1.10
C THR A 264 -41.29 -15.36 1.61
N GLY A 265 -42.06 -16.24 0.95
CA GLY A 265 -42.17 -17.67 1.31
C GLY A 265 -40.95 -18.49 0.92
N GLU A 266 -39.75 -17.94 1.12
CA GLU A 266 -38.47 -18.53 0.75
C GLU A 266 -38.17 -19.77 1.58
N THR A 267 -37.74 -20.84 0.90
CA THR A 267 -37.41 -22.09 1.57
C THR A 267 -36.09 -21.95 2.34
N PRO A 268 -35.80 -22.82 3.34
CA PRO A 268 -34.50 -22.82 4.02
C PRO A 268 -33.28 -23.04 3.13
N ALA A 269 -33.46 -23.39 1.84
CA ALA A 269 -32.41 -23.47 0.83
C ALA A 269 -32.07 -22.09 0.22
N ASP A 270 -33.06 -21.25 -0.07
CA ASP A 270 -32.86 -19.90 -0.62
C ASP A 270 -32.27 -18.94 0.42
N LEU A 271 -32.70 -19.09 1.69
CA LEU A 271 -32.09 -18.45 2.87
C LEU A 271 -30.68 -19.02 3.21
N GLY A 272 -30.04 -19.69 2.24
CA GLY A 272 -28.75 -20.37 2.35
C GLY A 272 -27.62 -19.44 2.74
N LYS A 273 -27.32 -19.40 4.04
CA LYS A 273 -26.14 -18.71 4.61
C LYS A 273 -24.89 -19.12 3.83
N SER A 274 -24.18 -18.15 3.24
CA SER A 274 -23.00 -18.42 2.42
C SER A 274 -22.00 -19.31 3.17
N THR A 275 -21.82 -20.54 2.69
CA THR A 275 -21.04 -21.60 3.36
C THR A 275 -19.61 -21.16 3.71
N ILE A 276 -19.07 -20.24 2.91
CA ILE A 276 -17.74 -19.68 3.05
C ILE A 276 -17.81 -18.31 3.74
N LYS A 277 -17.52 -18.27 5.05
CA LYS A 277 -17.60 -17.04 5.87
C LYS A 277 -16.72 -15.91 5.33
N SER A 278 -15.46 -16.17 4.93
CA SER A 278 -14.53 -15.14 4.47
C SER A 278 -14.73 -14.74 3.01
N ALA A 279 -14.61 -13.44 2.72
CA ALA A 279 -14.73 -12.89 1.37
C ALA A 279 -13.51 -13.20 0.47
N THR A 280 -12.41 -13.71 1.03
CA THR A 280 -11.22 -14.16 0.31
C THR A 280 -11.38 -15.57 -0.24
N LEU A 281 -11.81 -16.54 0.58
CA LEU A 281 -12.07 -17.91 0.14
C LEU A 281 -13.22 -18.02 -0.88
N ARG A 282 -14.15 -17.04 -0.88
CA ARG A 282 -15.19 -16.87 -1.91
C ARG A 282 -14.66 -16.40 -3.28
N LYS A 283 -13.42 -15.91 -3.38
CA LYS A 283 -12.79 -15.47 -4.64
C LYS A 283 -11.83 -16.50 -5.24
N LEU A 284 -11.44 -17.51 -4.46
CA LEU A 284 -10.67 -18.65 -4.94
C LEU A 284 -11.61 -19.60 -5.68
N ARG A 285 -11.17 -20.10 -6.85
CA ARG A 285 -11.89 -21.15 -7.59
C ARG A 285 -11.88 -22.43 -6.75
N ASP A 286 -12.80 -23.35 -6.99
CA ASP A 286 -12.90 -24.55 -6.15
C ASP A 286 -11.64 -25.44 -6.24
N ALA A 287 -11.00 -25.45 -7.42
CA ALA A 287 -9.69 -26.08 -7.65
C ALA A 287 -8.52 -25.42 -6.88
N ASP A 288 -8.66 -24.17 -6.42
CA ASP A 288 -7.67 -23.46 -5.61
C ASP A 288 -7.99 -23.56 -4.09
N ARG A 289 -9.10 -24.21 -3.70
CA ARG A 289 -9.63 -24.19 -2.31
C ARG A 289 -9.41 -25.48 -1.53
N ALA A 290 -9.24 -26.62 -2.22
CA ALA A 290 -9.12 -27.94 -1.59
C ALA A 290 -7.71 -28.52 -1.72
N SER A 291 -7.26 -29.24 -0.67
CA SER A 291 -6.20 -30.24 -0.81
C SER A 291 -6.66 -31.36 -1.77
N LYS A 292 -5.72 -32.09 -2.37
CA LYS A 292 -6.06 -33.32 -3.09
C LYS A 292 -6.31 -34.44 -2.08
N PRO A 293 -7.27 -35.35 -2.31
CA PRO A 293 -7.49 -36.48 -1.43
C PRO A 293 -6.21 -37.31 -1.31
N GLY A 294 -5.75 -37.54 -0.07
CA GLY A 294 -4.48 -38.23 0.23
C GLY A 294 -3.28 -37.32 0.45
N ASP A 295 -3.36 -36.01 0.15
CA ASP A 295 -2.30 -35.04 0.46
C ASP A 295 -2.47 -34.39 1.86
N ASP A 296 -3.46 -34.80 2.65
CA ASP A 296 -3.96 -34.08 3.84
C ASP A 296 -2.93 -33.89 4.98
N SER A 297 -1.92 -34.75 5.07
CA SER A 297 -0.85 -34.68 6.07
C SER A 297 0.47 -34.10 5.57
N ARG A 298 0.58 -33.76 4.27
CA ARG A 298 1.85 -33.39 3.66
C ARG A 298 2.12 -31.89 3.73
N CYS A 299 3.39 -31.52 3.90
CA CYS A 299 3.82 -30.13 3.79
C CYS A 299 3.87 -29.70 2.31
N PHE A 300 3.07 -28.69 1.93
CA PHE A 300 3.13 -28.10 0.60
C PHE A 300 4.29 -27.11 0.49
N GLY A 301 5.42 -27.57 -0.03
CA GLY A 301 6.62 -26.77 -0.26
C GLY A 301 7.73 -27.57 -0.93
N MET A 302 8.94 -27.02 -0.93
CA MET A 302 10.16 -27.75 -1.27
C MET A 302 11.03 -27.86 -0.01
N PRO A 303 11.42 -29.06 0.43
CA PRO A 303 12.30 -29.22 1.58
C PRO A 303 13.71 -28.72 1.26
N SER A 304 14.47 -28.32 2.30
CA SER A 304 15.87 -27.91 2.18
C SER A 304 16.79 -29.08 1.82
N VAL A 305 16.51 -30.27 2.36
CA VAL A 305 17.14 -31.55 2.00
C VAL A 305 16.21 -32.32 1.08
N ARG A 306 16.69 -32.72 -0.08
CA ARG A 306 15.91 -33.34 -1.17
C ARG A 306 15.83 -34.86 -1.11
N SER A 307 15.51 -35.41 0.07
CA SER A 307 15.11 -36.82 0.17
C SER A 307 13.81 -37.13 -0.59
N ASP A 308 13.13 -36.12 -1.15
CA ASP A 308 12.02 -36.27 -2.10
C ASP A 308 12.44 -36.89 -3.44
N LYS A 309 13.74 -36.96 -3.75
CA LYS A 309 14.28 -37.41 -5.04
C LYS A 309 15.54 -38.24 -4.90
N PRO A 310 15.79 -39.21 -5.80
CA PRO A 310 17.09 -39.87 -5.87
C PRO A 310 18.18 -38.86 -6.23
N PRO A 311 19.39 -38.98 -5.66
CA PRO A 311 20.53 -38.16 -6.05
C PRO A 311 20.90 -38.42 -7.53
N PRO A 312 21.48 -37.42 -8.23
CA PRO A 312 21.86 -37.57 -9.63
C PRO A 312 23.04 -38.54 -9.78
N ALA A 313 22.93 -39.50 -10.71
CA ALA A 313 23.96 -40.52 -10.97
C ALA A 313 25.35 -39.96 -11.33
N ALA A 314 25.42 -38.70 -11.77
CA ALA A 314 26.64 -37.90 -11.80
C ALA A 314 26.37 -36.57 -11.07
N PRO A 315 26.99 -36.31 -9.90
CA PRO A 315 26.83 -35.04 -9.20
C PRO A 315 27.47 -33.90 -10.01
N LYS A 316 26.83 -32.73 -10.00
CA LYS A 316 27.35 -31.54 -10.68
C LYS A 316 28.33 -30.81 -9.78
N ILE A 317 29.46 -30.36 -10.34
CA ILE A 317 30.45 -29.51 -9.66
C ILE A 317 29.81 -28.22 -9.12
N THR A 318 28.78 -27.70 -9.80
CA THR A 318 27.99 -26.53 -9.40
C THR A 318 26.68 -26.89 -8.68
N GLY A 319 26.58 -28.10 -8.14
CA GLY A 319 25.43 -28.55 -7.35
C GLY A 319 25.36 -27.82 -6.01
N ASN A 320 24.20 -27.23 -5.71
CA ASN A 320 23.91 -26.52 -4.46
C ASN A 320 22.73 -27.15 -3.69
N THR A 321 22.45 -28.42 -3.96
CA THR A 321 21.23 -29.12 -3.55
C THR A 321 21.62 -30.44 -2.90
N ASN A 322 21.43 -30.54 -1.59
CA ASN A 322 21.65 -31.74 -0.78
C ASN A 322 20.49 -32.73 -0.98
N PHE A 323 20.76 -34.02 -1.19
CA PHE A 323 19.75 -35.07 -1.40
C PHE A 323 19.55 -36.02 -0.20
N GLY A 324 20.23 -35.78 0.93
CA GLY A 324 20.24 -36.62 2.12
C GLY A 324 21.44 -37.59 2.19
N ASP A 325 22.35 -37.50 1.23
CA ASP A 325 23.56 -38.31 1.05
C ASP A 325 24.85 -37.63 1.53
N GLU A 326 24.80 -36.35 1.90
CA GLU A 326 25.95 -35.59 2.40
C GLU A 326 26.35 -36.00 3.84
N PRO A 327 27.67 -36.08 4.16
CA PRO A 327 28.14 -36.37 5.51
C PRO A 327 27.85 -35.20 6.47
N SER A 328 27.61 -35.52 7.74
CA SER A 328 27.43 -34.51 8.79
C SER A 328 28.72 -33.72 9.05
N ALA A 329 28.60 -32.49 9.53
CA ALA A 329 29.75 -31.64 9.88
C ALA A 329 30.73 -32.31 10.86
N ASN A 330 30.24 -33.17 11.76
CA ASN A 330 31.08 -33.91 12.70
C ASN A 330 31.94 -34.98 11.97
N GLN A 331 31.38 -35.66 10.96
CA GLN A 331 32.10 -36.64 10.14
C GLN A 331 33.11 -35.96 9.18
N LEU A 332 32.87 -34.70 8.80
CA LEU A 332 33.83 -33.90 8.03
C LEU A 332 35.01 -33.41 8.86
N LEU A 333 34.78 -33.08 10.15
CA LEU A 333 35.85 -32.69 11.08
C LEU A 333 36.66 -33.88 11.59
N PHE A 334 36.02 -35.04 11.76
CA PHE A 334 36.63 -36.28 12.27
C PHE A 334 36.37 -37.44 11.30
N PRO A 335 37.03 -37.46 10.13
CA PRO A 335 36.87 -38.53 9.15
C PRO A 335 37.39 -39.87 9.70
N THR A 336 36.64 -40.94 9.46
CA THR A 336 37.07 -42.31 9.78
C THR A 336 38.04 -42.84 8.71
N PRO A 337 38.87 -43.86 9.01
CA PRO A 337 39.73 -44.50 8.01
C PRO A 337 38.97 -44.95 6.75
N ASP A 338 37.75 -45.49 6.93
CA ASP A 338 36.87 -45.87 5.82
C ASP A 338 36.47 -44.68 4.93
N THR A 339 36.18 -43.51 5.50
CA THR A 339 35.93 -42.31 4.69
C THR A 339 37.19 -41.81 3.97
N THR A 340 38.37 -41.90 4.58
CA THR A 340 39.64 -41.55 3.88
C THR A 340 39.99 -42.51 2.75
N ALA A 341 39.52 -43.76 2.83
CA ALA A 341 39.64 -44.76 1.77
C ALA A 341 38.52 -44.68 0.70
N GLY A 342 37.59 -43.72 0.82
CA GLY A 342 36.44 -43.58 -0.10
C GLY A 342 35.37 -44.66 0.04
N ALA A 343 35.36 -45.43 1.14
CA ALA A 343 34.51 -46.60 1.33
C ALA A 343 33.08 -46.24 1.83
N SER A 344 32.36 -45.41 1.07
CA SER A 344 30.96 -45.03 1.34
C SER A 344 29.92 -46.03 0.79
N LYS A 345 30.33 -47.10 0.11
CA LYS A 345 29.42 -48.00 -0.61
C LYS A 345 28.49 -48.76 0.35
N ALA A 346 27.20 -48.75 0.05
CA ALA A 346 26.22 -49.66 0.64
C ALA A 346 26.40 -51.10 0.11
N LEU A 347 26.08 -52.08 0.94
CA LEU A 347 25.94 -53.49 0.59
C LEU A 347 24.46 -53.73 0.27
N ALA A 348 24.15 -54.28 -0.90
CA ALA A 348 22.76 -54.44 -1.35
C ALA A 348 22.14 -55.76 -0.88
N CYS A 349 22.97 -56.80 -0.73
CA CYS A 349 22.57 -58.12 -0.25
C CYS A 349 23.64 -58.76 0.65
N VAL A 350 23.31 -59.93 1.21
CA VAL A 350 24.26 -60.78 1.96
C VAL A 350 25.44 -61.18 1.08
N ASP A 351 25.22 -61.50 -0.20
CA ASP A 351 26.28 -62.01 -1.08
C ASP A 351 27.34 -60.92 -1.41
N ASP A 352 26.96 -59.64 -1.45
CA ASP A 352 27.90 -58.50 -1.45
C ASP A 352 28.81 -58.52 -0.21
N ALA A 353 28.24 -58.82 0.97
CA ALA A 353 28.96 -58.90 2.22
C ALA A 353 29.87 -60.15 2.30
N GLU A 354 29.43 -61.29 1.74
CA GLU A 354 30.24 -62.51 1.63
C GLU A 354 31.43 -62.30 0.67
N VAL A 355 31.22 -61.63 -0.47
CA VAL A 355 32.30 -61.25 -1.39
C VAL A 355 33.29 -60.28 -0.73
N LEU A 356 32.81 -59.34 0.10
CA LEU A 356 33.66 -58.44 0.87
C LEU A 356 34.46 -59.18 1.95
N ALA A 357 33.79 -60.03 2.74
CA ALA A 357 34.42 -60.82 3.81
C ALA A 357 35.55 -61.70 3.27
N ASN A 358 35.30 -62.41 2.16
CA ASN A 358 36.28 -63.22 1.47
C ASN A 358 37.44 -62.39 0.87
N ARG A 359 37.14 -61.25 0.22
CA ARG A 359 38.17 -60.37 -0.36
C ARG A 359 39.08 -59.74 0.70
N CYS A 360 38.51 -59.37 1.85
CA CYS A 360 39.25 -58.82 2.98
C CYS A 360 39.90 -59.90 3.88
N LYS A 361 39.65 -61.19 3.62
CA LYS A 361 40.17 -62.34 4.37
C LYS A 361 39.79 -62.36 5.86
N PHE A 362 38.56 -61.94 6.19
CA PHE A 362 38.08 -61.98 7.58
C PHE A 362 37.90 -63.41 8.14
N GLY A 363 37.80 -64.43 7.29
CA GLY A 363 37.68 -65.84 7.71
C GLY A 363 36.26 -66.30 8.08
N LEU A 364 35.32 -65.36 8.17
CA LEU A 364 33.89 -65.58 8.45
C LEU A 364 33.26 -66.64 7.53
N THR A 365 32.48 -67.55 8.12
CA THR A 365 31.59 -68.45 7.38
C THR A 365 30.36 -67.70 6.85
N ARG A 366 29.68 -68.25 5.82
CA ARG A 366 28.43 -67.67 5.28
C ARG A 366 27.36 -67.46 6.36
N SER A 367 27.22 -68.39 7.31
CA SER A 367 26.32 -68.28 8.45
C SER A 367 26.63 -67.08 9.37
N GLU A 368 27.91 -66.73 9.52
CA GLU A 368 28.35 -65.61 10.35
C GLU A 368 28.22 -64.29 9.61
N VAL A 369 28.45 -64.28 8.28
CA VAL A 369 28.12 -63.15 7.39
C VAL A 369 26.61 -62.88 7.40
N GLU A 370 25.76 -63.91 7.31
CA GLU A 370 24.30 -63.78 7.42
C GLU A 370 23.89 -63.24 8.80
N ARG A 371 24.54 -63.69 9.89
CA ARG A 371 24.32 -63.19 11.25
C ARG A 371 24.70 -61.71 11.40
N ALA A 372 25.90 -61.33 10.95
CA ALA A 372 26.41 -59.96 11.02
C ALA A 372 25.63 -59.00 10.11
N TYR A 373 25.28 -59.41 8.88
CA TYR A 373 24.44 -58.62 7.98
C TYR A 373 23.03 -58.45 8.55
N GLY A 374 22.44 -59.51 9.11
CA GLY A 374 21.15 -59.46 9.79
C GLY A 374 21.14 -58.61 11.06
N HIS A 375 22.28 -58.47 11.74
CA HIS A 375 22.46 -57.55 12.87
C HIS A 375 22.61 -56.10 12.39
N ALA A 376 23.49 -55.84 11.41
CA ALA A 376 23.67 -54.52 10.81
C ALA A 376 22.37 -53.95 10.22
N ALA A 377 21.57 -54.79 9.53
CA ALA A 377 20.29 -54.41 8.94
C ALA A 377 19.20 -54.02 9.96
N ARG A 378 19.36 -54.41 11.24
CA ARG A 378 18.50 -53.94 12.34
C ARG A 378 18.94 -52.59 12.90
N GLN A 379 20.23 -52.27 12.79
CA GLN A 379 20.79 -50.99 13.24
C GLN A 379 20.65 -49.88 12.17
N ALA A 380 20.87 -50.22 10.90
CA ALA A 380 20.89 -49.25 9.80
C ALA A 380 20.38 -49.85 8.46
N VAL A 381 19.58 -49.06 7.74
CA VAL A 381 19.13 -49.36 6.37
C VAL A 381 19.38 -48.12 5.50
N PRO A 382 20.12 -48.23 4.38
CA PRO A 382 20.81 -49.42 3.88
C PRO A 382 22.01 -49.83 4.73
N VAL A 383 22.41 -51.11 4.63
CA VAL A 383 23.61 -51.62 5.30
C VAL A 383 24.86 -51.03 4.63
N THR A 384 25.72 -50.39 5.40
CA THR A 384 27.03 -49.89 4.96
C THR A 384 28.15 -50.85 5.37
N VAL A 385 29.31 -50.75 4.71
CA VAL A 385 30.52 -51.50 5.14
C VAL A 385 30.90 -51.17 6.60
N ALA A 386 30.74 -49.91 7.03
CA ALA A 386 31.04 -49.50 8.40
C ALA A 386 30.07 -50.10 9.44
N SER A 387 28.77 -50.18 9.14
CA SER A 387 27.80 -50.87 10.00
C SER A 387 27.96 -52.38 9.97
N PHE A 388 28.41 -52.97 8.84
CA PHE A 388 28.72 -54.39 8.77
C PHE A 388 29.95 -54.75 9.60
N LYS A 389 31.04 -53.97 9.51
CA LYS A 389 32.22 -54.12 10.40
C LYS A 389 31.83 -54.07 11.88
N ARG A 390 31.10 -53.03 12.29
CA ARG A 390 30.59 -52.92 13.67
C ARG A 390 29.73 -54.11 14.06
N ALA A 391 28.92 -54.66 13.16
CA ALA A 391 28.11 -55.83 13.45
C ALA A 391 28.91 -57.16 13.48
N VAL A 392 30.14 -57.18 12.98
CA VAL A 392 31.12 -58.26 13.22
C VAL A 392 31.78 -58.05 14.59
N ASP A 393 32.26 -56.83 14.85
CA ASP A 393 32.86 -56.43 16.14
C ASP A 393 31.89 -56.65 17.33
N ASP A 394 30.64 -56.20 17.22
CA ASP A 394 29.54 -56.34 18.21
C ASP A 394 29.16 -57.80 18.50
N LEU A 395 29.61 -58.75 17.68
CA LEU A 395 29.21 -60.16 17.72
C LEU A 395 30.38 -61.12 17.99
N ASP A 396 31.59 -60.60 18.26
CA ASP A 396 32.84 -61.36 18.44
C ASP A 396 33.05 -62.42 17.34
N LEU A 397 33.04 -61.97 16.07
CA LEU A 397 33.10 -62.80 14.84
C LEU A 397 34.40 -62.65 14.04
#